data_AF-A0A534JL02-F1
#
_entry.id   AF-A0A534JL02-F1
#
_cell.length_a   1.000
_cell.length_b   1.000
_cell.length_c   1.000
_cell.angle_alpha   90.00
_cell.angle_beta   90.00
_cell.angle_gamma   90.00
#
_symmetry.space_group_name_H-M   'P 1'
#
loop_
_entity.id
_entity.type
_entity.pdbx_description
1 polymer ?
#
loop_
_entity_poly.entity_id
_entity_poly.type
_entity_poly.pdbx_seq_one_letter_code
_entity_poly.pdbx_strand_id
1 'polypeptide(L)'
;MIELATPTKLAPIPAAPSIPSDPLVAYYRNVRQMNIQLAKDRYKQGFKIRTQEYIRGRGTLAIVDEEICMGCTHCFDNCAFEAIGMVDRKFALPEYSYTSRKAVIIDDNCVGCEKCAIVCPVDAITMVTKYGFEVKEGRVISTTAPPVPAARPAPSAPAGAKPTPVPTPPVVPPEEPEDG
;
A
#
# COMPACT_ATOMS: atom_id res chain seq x y z
N MET A 1 -35.15 55.68 32.31
CA MET A 1 -35.54 54.38 32.89
C MET A 1 -35.39 53.37 31.78
N ILE A 2 -34.29 52.63 31.75
CA ILE A 2 -34.04 51.59 30.75
C ILE A 2 -34.19 50.27 31.51
N GLU A 3 -35.27 49.53 31.24
CA GLU A 3 -35.51 48.22 31.84
C GLU A 3 -34.46 47.22 31.35
N LEU A 4 -33.71 46.67 32.29
CA LEU A 4 -32.79 45.56 32.05
C LEU A 4 -33.60 44.27 31.93
N ALA A 5 -33.60 43.67 30.75
CA ALA A 5 -34.21 42.36 30.52
C ALA A 5 -33.45 41.29 31.33
N THR A 6 -34.16 40.63 32.24
CA THR A 6 -33.65 39.47 33.00
C THR A 6 -33.36 38.28 32.08
N PRO A 7 -32.27 37.53 32.31
CA PRO A 7 -31.93 36.36 31.49
C PRO A 7 -32.93 35.22 31.73
N THR A 8 -33.66 34.85 30.69
CA THR A 8 -34.55 33.68 30.71
C THR A 8 -33.71 32.41 30.82
N LYS A 9 -33.82 31.71 31.95
CA LYS A 9 -33.21 30.39 32.19
C LYS A 9 -33.62 29.44 31.07
N LEU A 10 -32.65 28.98 30.25
CA LEU A 10 -32.90 27.96 29.23
C LEU A 10 -33.48 26.70 29.91
N ALA A 11 -34.57 26.19 29.35
CA ALA A 11 -35.16 24.94 29.79
C ALA A 11 -34.15 23.79 29.66
N PRO A 12 -34.11 22.84 30.61
CA PRO A 12 -33.23 21.69 30.52
C PRO A 12 -33.52 20.88 29.27
N ILE A 13 -32.45 20.47 28.58
CA ILE A 13 -32.50 19.61 27.40
C ILE A 13 -33.22 18.31 27.82
N PRO A 14 -34.28 17.87 27.11
CA PRO A 14 -34.96 16.63 27.45
C PRO A 14 -33.97 15.47 27.39
N ALA A 15 -34.03 14.59 28.39
CA ALA A 15 -33.19 13.41 28.46
C ALA A 15 -33.27 12.62 27.14
N ALA A 16 -32.10 12.22 26.63
CA ALA A 16 -32.01 11.41 25.42
C ALA A 16 -32.97 10.20 25.53
N PRO A 17 -33.70 9.84 24.46
CA PRO A 17 -34.64 8.74 24.50
C PRO A 17 -33.93 7.48 25.00
N SER A 18 -34.49 6.86 26.03
CA SER A 18 -33.98 5.59 26.56
C SER A 18 -33.92 4.59 25.42
N ILE A 19 -32.78 3.92 25.29
CA ILE A 19 -32.55 2.94 24.23
C ILE A 19 -33.73 1.95 24.28
N PRO A 20 -34.49 1.76 23.18
CA PRO A 20 -35.61 0.85 23.18
C PRO A 20 -35.11 -0.53 23.58
N SER A 21 -35.65 -1.06 24.67
CA SER A 21 -35.27 -2.34 25.29
C SER A 21 -35.77 -3.55 24.50
N ASP A 22 -36.02 -3.36 23.20
CA ASP A 22 -36.48 -4.43 22.33
C ASP A 22 -35.33 -5.45 22.16
N PRO A 23 -35.53 -6.70 22.61
CA PRO A 23 -34.52 -7.75 22.52
C PRO A 23 -34.04 -7.99 21.08
N LEU A 24 -34.88 -7.74 20.06
CA LEU A 24 -34.47 -7.85 18.65
C LEU A 24 -33.48 -6.77 18.25
N VAL A 25 -33.70 -5.52 18.68
CA VAL A 25 -32.80 -4.40 18.38
C VAL A 25 -31.44 -4.60 19.08
N ALA A 26 -31.44 -5.13 20.30
CA ALA A 26 -30.22 -5.50 21.01
C ALA A 26 -29.44 -6.60 20.27
N TYR A 27 -30.12 -7.64 19.79
CA TYR A 27 -29.52 -8.70 18.99
C TYR A 27 -28.83 -8.16 17.73
N TYR A 28 -29.54 -7.37 16.91
CA TYR A 28 -28.97 -6.82 15.67
C TYR A 28 -27.80 -5.86 15.94
N ARG A 29 -27.83 -5.11 17.04
CA ARG A 29 -26.72 -4.24 17.47
C ARG A 29 -25.47 -5.06 17.81
N ASN A 30 -25.64 -6.16 18.56
CA ASN A 30 -24.55 -7.05 18.94
C ASN A 30 -23.94 -7.73 17.71
N VAL A 31 -24.77 -8.27 16.82
CA VAL A 31 -24.31 -8.88 15.55
C VAL A 31 -23.52 -7.87 14.72
N ARG A 32 -24.01 -6.63 14.60
CA ARG A 32 -23.29 -5.56 13.89
C ARG A 32 -21.95 -5.24 14.55
N GLN A 33 -21.88 -5.15 15.87
CA GLN A 33 -20.63 -4.92 16.61
C GLN A 33 -19.64 -6.07 16.41
N MET A 34 -20.09 -7.33 16.46
CA MET A 34 -19.24 -8.49 16.18
C MET A 34 -18.69 -8.48 14.75
N ASN A 35 -19.54 -8.18 13.75
CA ASN A 35 -19.10 -8.10 12.35
C ASN A 35 -18.07 -6.98 12.12
N ILE A 36 -18.26 -5.81 12.77
CA ILE A 36 -17.29 -4.71 12.73
C ILE A 36 -15.97 -5.11 13.39
N GLN A 37 -16.03 -5.81 14.53
CA GLN A 37 -14.83 -6.25 15.24
C GLN A 37 -14.05 -7.28 14.41
N LEU A 38 -14.73 -8.27 13.85
CA LEU A 38 -14.15 -9.24 12.93
C LEU A 38 -13.47 -8.57 11.73
N ALA A 39 -14.10 -7.54 11.15
CA ALA A 39 -13.52 -6.78 10.05
C ALA A 39 -12.25 -6.01 10.49
N LYS A 40 -12.25 -5.39 11.68
CA LYS A 40 -11.07 -4.72 12.25
C LYS A 40 -9.92 -5.69 12.48
N ASP A 41 -10.21 -6.88 13.01
CA ASP A 41 -9.19 -7.89 13.32
C ASP A 41 -8.58 -8.45 12.03
N ARG A 42 -9.42 -8.77 11.04
CA ARG A 42 -8.96 -9.17 9.69
C ARG A 42 -8.13 -8.09 9.01
N TYR A 43 -8.52 -6.82 9.14
CA TYR A 43 -7.78 -5.70 8.57
C TYR A 43 -6.41 -5.57 9.25
N LYS A 44 -6.34 -5.58 10.58
CA LYS A 44 -5.08 -5.46 11.33
C LYS A 44 -4.11 -6.62 11.08
N GLN A 45 -4.63 -7.85 11.02
CA GLN A 45 -3.83 -9.05 10.81
C GLN A 45 -3.38 -9.21 9.35
N GLY A 46 -4.26 -8.91 8.39
CA GLY A 46 -3.99 -9.09 6.97
C GLY A 46 -3.23 -7.93 6.32
N PHE A 47 -3.26 -6.72 6.87
CA PHE A 47 -2.69 -5.55 6.21
C PHE A 47 -1.17 -5.66 6.05
N LYS A 48 -0.43 -6.05 7.10
CA LYS A 48 1.04 -6.11 7.08
C LYS A 48 1.58 -7.21 6.16
N ILE A 49 0.97 -8.40 6.19
CA ILE A 49 1.36 -9.54 5.35
C ILE A 49 1.04 -9.22 3.89
N ARG A 50 -0.18 -8.75 3.61
CA ARG A 50 -0.61 -8.41 2.25
C ARG A 50 0.24 -7.31 1.64
N THR A 51 0.56 -6.24 2.38
CA THR A 51 1.40 -5.17 1.83
C THR A 51 2.86 -5.60 1.64
N GLN A 52 3.45 -6.40 2.53
CA GLN A 52 4.83 -6.84 2.33
C GLN A 52 4.98 -7.84 1.18
N GLU A 53 4.08 -8.83 1.08
CA GLU A 53 4.10 -9.81 -0.01
C GLU A 53 3.72 -9.21 -1.36
N TYR A 54 2.78 -8.26 -1.43
CA TYR A 54 2.42 -7.61 -2.71
C TYR A 54 3.46 -6.58 -3.18
N ILE A 55 4.15 -5.88 -2.26
CA ILE A 55 5.07 -4.78 -2.63
C ILE A 55 6.48 -5.31 -2.94
N ARG A 56 6.93 -6.40 -2.30
CA ARG A 56 8.29 -6.95 -2.50
C ARG A 56 8.32 -8.28 -3.26
N GLY A 57 7.14 -8.82 -3.54
CA GLY A 57 6.91 -10.10 -4.20
C GLY A 57 7.57 -11.31 -3.52
N ARG A 58 7.36 -12.49 -4.10
CA ARG A 58 7.51 -13.79 -3.41
C ARG A 58 8.96 -14.29 -3.32
N GLY A 59 9.96 -13.41 -3.42
CA GLY A 59 11.37 -13.82 -3.46
C GLY A 59 11.73 -14.61 -4.72
N THR A 60 11.01 -14.40 -5.82
CA THR A 60 11.25 -15.05 -7.11
C THR A 60 11.68 -14.02 -8.16
N LEU A 61 12.38 -14.48 -9.19
CA LEU A 61 12.90 -13.73 -10.31
C LEU A 61 12.42 -14.38 -11.61
N ALA A 62 11.97 -13.58 -12.56
CA ALA A 62 11.66 -14.07 -13.89
C ALA A 62 12.96 -14.29 -14.68
N ILE A 63 13.02 -15.35 -15.48
CA ILE A 63 14.07 -15.64 -16.47
C ILE A 63 13.39 -15.89 -17.80
N VAL A 64 13.90 -15.26 -18.86
CA VAL A 64 13.42 -15.44 -20.24
C VAL A 64 14.31 -16.46 -20.94
N ASP A 65 13.71 -17.45 -21.58
CA ASP A 65 14.38 -18.33 -22.52
C ASP A 65 14.46 -17.63 -23.89
N GLU A 66 15.66 -17.27 -24.34
CA GLU A 66 15.87 -16.57 -25.61
C GLU A 66 15.51 -17.45 -26.84
N GLU A 67 15.54 -18.77 -26.73
CA GLU A 67 15.24 -19.68 -27.85
C GLU A 67 13.72 -19.76 -28.10
N ILE A 68 12.92 -19.75 -27.02
CA ILE A 68 11.46 -19.81 -27.08
C ILE A 68 10.85 -18.41 -27.28
N CYS A 69 11.50 -17.37 -26.74
CA CYS A 69 11.00 -16.01 -26.82
C CYS A 69 10.90 -15.52 -28.26
N MET A 70 9.68 -15.28 -28.73
CA MET A 70 9.41 -14.75 -30.08
C MET A 70 9.28 -13.22 -30.14
N GLY A 71 9.47 -12.52 -29.01
CA GLY A 71 9.50 -11.05 -29.00
C GLY A 71 8.14 -10.35 -29.10
N CYS A 72 7.04 -11.00 -28.73
CA CYS A 72 5.66 -10.49 -28.86
C CYS A 72 5.25 -9.36 -27.89
N THR A 73 6.18 -8.87 -27.06
CA THR A 73 6.02 -7.74 -26.11
C THR A 73 4.92 -7.84 -25.04
N HIS A 74 4.10 -8.88 -25.01
CA HIS A 74 3.05 -9.02 -23.99
C HIS A 74 3.54 -8.95 -22.54
N CYS A 75 4.73 -9.50 -22.27
CA CYS A 75 5.35 -9.42 -20.95
C CYS A 75 5.77 -7.97 -20.61
N PHE A 76 6.32 -7.24 -21.58
CA PHE A 76 6.75 -5.84 -21.44
C PHE A 76 5.57 -4.95 -21.04
N ASP A 77 4.46 -5.00 -21.79
CA ASP A 77 3.28 -4.16 -21.55
C ASP A 77 2.58 -4.46 -20.22
N ASN A 78 2.73 -5.69 -19.71
CA ASN A 78 2.08 -6.13 -18.49
C ASN A 78 2.92 -5.95 -17.23
N CYS A 79 4.18 -5.54 -17.37
CA CYS A 79 5.07 -5.32 -16.24
C CYS A 79 4.84 -3.94 -15.62
N ALA A 80 4.19 -3.91 -14.45
CA ALA A 80 3.96 -2.66 -13.71
C ALA A 80 5.22 -2.06 -13.07
N PHE A 81 6.33 -2.78 -13.11
CA PHE A 81 7.59 -2.41 -12.46
C PHE A 81 8.71 -2.09 -13.46
N GLU A 82 8.39 -2.05 -14.76
CA GLU A 82 9.38 -1.78 -15.82
C GLU A 82 10.62 -2.69 -15.71
N ALA A 83 10.41 -3.92 -15.25
CA ALA A 83 11.45 -4.93 -15.04
C ALA A 83 11.79 -5.72 -16.31
N ILE A 84 11.21 -5.36 -17.44
CA ILE A 84 11.38 -6.08 -18.70
C ILE A 84 11.82 -5.07 -19.75
N GLY A 85 12.93 -5.35 -20.41
CA GLY A 85 13.40 -4.65 -21.60
C GLY A 85 13.22 -5.51 -22.84
N MET A 86 13.25 -4.87 -24.01
CA MET A 86 13.27 -5.56 -25.30
C MET A 86 14.57 -5.23 -26.03
N VAL A 87 15.31 -6.26 -26.43
CA VAL A 87 16.61 -6.12 -27.10
C VAL A 87 16.58 -6.88 -28.42
N ASP A 88 17.08 -6.27 -29.48
CA ASP A 88 17.21 -6.92 -30.77
C ASP A 88 18.47 -7.80 -30.79
N ARG A 89 18.30 -9.10 -31.10
CA ARG A 89 19.37 -10.09 -31.24
C ARG A 89 19.51 -10.46 -32.72
N LYS A 90 20.75 -10.49 -33.20
CA LYS A 90 21.06 -10.94 -34.57
C LYS A 90 21.44 -12.41 -34.54
N PHE A 91 20.69 -13.21 -35.28
CA PHE A 91 20.97 -14.62 -35.51
C PHE A 91 21.55 -14.77 -36.92
N ALA A 92 22.75 -15.36 -37.02
CA ALA A 92 23.42 -15.60 -38.28
C ALA A 92 23.40 -17.10 -38.60
N LEU A 93 22.67 -17.48 -39.64
CA LEU A 93 22.84 -18.77 -40.30
C LEU A 93 23.75 -18.58 -41.53
N PRO A 94 24.41 -19.64 -42.03
CA PRO A 94 25.37 -19.55 -43.14
C PRO A 94 24.84 -18.86 -44.41
N GLU A 95 23.53 -18.85 -44.62
CA GLU A 95 22.87 -18.32 -45.82
C GLU A 95 21.90 -17.16 -45.54
N TYR A 96 21.54 -16.90 -44.27
CA TYR A 96 20.58 -15.86 -43.91
C TYR A 96 20.87 -15.28 -42.52
N SER A 97 20.82 -13.95 -42.41
CA SER A 97 20.85 -13.26 -41.12
C SER A 97 19.46 -12.71 -40.80
N TYR A 98 18.90 -13.07 -39.66
CA TYR A 98 17.64 -12.52 -39.17
C TYR A 98 17.84 -11.79 -37.84
N THR A 99 17.11 -10.70 -37.65
CA THR A 99 17.08 -9.97 -36.37
C THR A 99 15.79 -10.30 -35.66
N SER A 100 15.88 -10.89 -34.47
CA SER A 100 14.73 -11.22 -33.63
C SER A 100 14.82 -10.43 -32.33
N ARG A 101 13.71 -9.82 -31.92
CA ARG A 101 13.60 -9.09 -30.66
C ARG A 101 13.37 -10.08 -29.52
N LYS A 102 14.12 -9.95 -28.43
CA LYS A 102 14.05 -10.82 -27.24
C LYS A 102 13.76 -9.98 -26.00
N ALA A 103 12.99 -10.55 -25.09
CA ALA A 103 12.75 -9.92 -23.79
C ALA A 103 13.94 -10.18 -22.85
N VAL A 104 14.30 -9.19 -22.05
CA VAL A 104 15.38 -9.28 -21.06
C VAL A 104 14.84 -8.79 -19.72
N ILE A 105 15.13 -9.51 -18.64
CA ILE A 105 14.69 -9.13 -17.29
C ILE A 105 15.74 -8.24 -16.64
N ILE A 106 15.27 -7.18 -15.99
CA ILE A 106 16.07 -6.27 -15.16
C ILE A 106 15.86 -6.70 -13.71
N ASP A 107 16.85 -7.40 -13.15
CA ASP A 107 16.74 -8.07 -11.85
C ASP A 107 16.44 -7.14 -10.67
N ASP A 108 16.90 -5.90 -10.76
CA ASP A 108 16.72 -4.87 -9.73
C ASP A 108 15.27 -4.39 -9.63
N ASN A 109 14.57 -4.37 -10.76
CA ASN A 109 13.18 -3.93 -10.86
C ASN A 109 12.19 -5.10 -10.72
N CYS A 110 12.65 -6.34 -10.91
CA CYS A 110 11.82 -7.52 -10.88
C CYS A 110 11.42 -7.87 -9.44
N VAL A 111 10.14 -7.65 -9.11
CA VAL A 111 9.61 -8.03 -7.79
C VAL A 111 9.17 -9.49 -7.71
N GLY A 112 9.12 -10.24 -8.82
CA GLY A 112 8.66 -11.63 -8.80
C GLY A 112 7.14 -11.81 -8.67
N CYS A 113 6.36 -10.92 -9.30
CA CYS A 113 4.89 -11.01 -9.27
C CYS A 113 4.30 -12.05 -10.24
N GLU A 114 5.13 -12.70 -11.08
CA GLU A 114 4.76 -13.80 -12.00
C GLU A 114 3.79 -13.42 -13.14
N LYS A 115 3.29 -12.18 -13.19
CA LYS A 115 2.35 -11.71 -14.23
C LYS A 115 2.90 -11.87 -15.65
N CYS A 116 4.20 -11.70 -15.84
CA CYS A 116 4.88 -11.86 -17.12
C CYS A 116 4.87 -13.31 -17.63
N ALA A 117 5.01 -14.29 -16.74
CA ALA A 117 4.91 -15.71 -17.09
C ALA A 117 3.48 -16.06 -17.54
N ILE A 118 2.47 -15.60 -16.79
CA ILE A 118 1.04 -15.88 -17.08
C ILE A 118 0.60 -15.34 -18.45
N VAL A 119 1.12 -14.19 -18.86
CA VAL A 119 0.73 -13.54 -20.12
C VAL A 119 1.57 -13.97 -21.31
N CYS A 120 2.61 -14.77 -21.11
CA CYS A 120 3.45 -15.24 -22.21
C CYS A 120 2.67 -16.28 -23.04
N PRO A 121 2.40 -16.03 -24.34
CA PRO A 121 1.62 -16.97 -25.16
C PRO A 121 2.40 -18.25 -25.53
N VAL A 122 3.71 -18.26 -25.31
CA VAL A 122 4.63 -19.36 -25.64
C VAL A 122 5.38 -19.89 -24.42
N ASP A 123 4.99 -19.48 -23.22
CA ASP A 123 5.62 -19.91 -21.96
C ASP A 123 7.15 -19.76 -21.93
N ALA A 124 7.68 -18.73 -22.59
CA ALA A 124 9.13 -18.46 -22.65
C ALA A 124 9.71 -17.89 -21.33
N ILE A 125 8.90 -17.73 -20.27
CA ILE A 125 9.31 -17.09 -19.02
C ILE A 125 9.14 -18.06 -17.87
N THR A 126 10.23 -18.32 -17.14
CA THR A 126 10.25 -19.18 -15.96
C THR A 126 10.52 -18.36 -14.70
N MET A 127 10.00 -18.81 -13.56
CA MET A 127 10.21 -18.15 -12.26
C MET A 127 11.21 -18.97 -11.45
N VAL A 128 12.32 -18.35 -11.03
CA VAL A 128 13.32 -18.95 -10.15
C VAL A 128 13.37 -18.23 -8.81
N THR A 129 13.88 -18.87 -7.75
CA THR A 129 14.08 -18.19 -6.46
C THR A 129 15.28 -17.26 -6.51
N LYS A 130 15.13 -16.03 -5.99
CA LYS A 130 16.21 -15.05 -5.88
C LYS A 130 17.22 -15.49 -4.81
N TYR A 131 18.48 -15.10 -4.97
CA TYR A 131 19.52 -15.32 -3.96
C TYR A 131 19.06 -14.81 -2.58
N GLY A 132 19.18 -15.66 -1.55
CA GLY A 132 18.71 -15.33 -0.20
C GLY A 132 17.26 -15.72 0.10
N PHE A 133 16.61 -16.48 -0.78
CA PHE A 133 15.29 -17.06 -0.56
C PHE A 133 15.33 -18.58 -0.80
N GLU A 134 14.81 -19.37 0.14
CA GLU A 134 14.71 -20.82 0.05
C GLU A 134 13.25 -21.28 0.04
N VAL A 135 12.95 -22.35 -0.71
CA VAL A 135 11.64 -23.01 -0.65
C VAL A 135 11.65 -24.01 0.50
N LYS A 136 10.85 -23.76 1.55
CA LYS A 136 10.59 -24.72 2.64
C LYS A 136 9.09 -25.00 2.70
N GLU A 137 8.72 -26.28 2.70
CA GLU A 137 7.32 -26.73 2.77
C GLU A 137 6.41 -26.10 1.69
N GLY A 138 6.95 -25.84 0.49
CA GLY A 138 6.22 -25.22 -0.62
C GLY A 138 6.00 -23.71 -0.48
N ARG A 139 6.55 -23.06 0.55
CA ARG A 139 6.56 -21.59 0.71
C ARG A 139 7.97 -21.04 0.51
N VAL A 140 8.08 -19.92 -0.21
CA VAL A 140 9.35 -19.20 -0.36
C VAL A 140 9.60 -18.38 0.91
N ILE A 141 10.72 -18.63 1.58
CA ILE A 141 11.12 -17.98 2.83
C ILE A 141 12.43 -17.22 2.58
N SER A 142 12.50 -15.96 3.02
CA SER A 142 13.74 -15.19 3.02
C SER A 142 14.71 -15.78 4.05
N THR A 143 15.87 -16.27 3.60
CA THR A 143 16.95 -16.78 4.44
C THR A 143 17.98 -15.72 4.80
N THR A 144 18.06 -14.66 4.02
CA THR A 144 18.77 -13.42 4.39
C THR A 144 17.82 -12.45 5.08
N ALA A 145 18.33 -11.76 6.11
CA ALA A 145 17.64 -10.61 6.68
C ALA A 145 17.36 -9.60 5.56
N PRO A 146 16.13 -9.03 5.47
CA PRO A 146 15.84 -8.02 4.46
C PRO A 146 16.88 -6.91 4.54
N PRO A 147 17.40 -6.38 3.41
CA PRO A 147 18.18 -5.16 3.47
C PRO A 147 17.34 -4.14 4.20
N VAL A 148 17.85 -3.63 5.33
CA VAL A 148 17.19 -2.57 6.09
C VAL A 148 16.93 -1.47 5.06
N PRO A 149 15.66 -1.09 4.82
CA PRO A 149 15.37 -0.09 3.81
C PRO A 149 16.23 1.12 4.14
N ALA A 150 17.03 1.58 3.17
CA ALA A 150 17.83 2.78 3.32
C ALA A 150 16.93 3.84 3.94
N ALA A 151 17.37 4.43 5.06
CA ALA A 151 16.58 5.40 5.79
C ALA A 151 16.01 6.40 4.78
N ARG A 152 14.68 6.57 4.78
CA ARG A 152 14.06 7.55 3.88
C ARG A 152 14.83 8.85 4.08
N PRO A 153 15.35 9.48 3.01
CA PRO A 153 15.96 10.79 3.17
C PRO A 153 14.94 11.66 3.89
N ALA A 154 15.40 12.34 4.95
CA ALA A 154 14.56 13.25 5.70
C ALA A 154 13.85 14.17 4.69
N PRO A 155 12.54 14.46 4.87
CA PRO A 155 11.85 15.35 3.96
C PRO A 155 12.67 16.63 3.85
N SER A 156 13.19 16.91 2.66
CA SER A 156 13.88 18.16 2.39
C SER A 156 12.87 19.26 2.64
N ALA A 157 13.11 20.07 3.68
CA ALA A 157 12.31 21.24 3.95
C ALA A 157 12.17 22.05 2.65
N PRO A 158 10.97 22.49 2.25
CA PRO A 158 10.83 23.31 1.07
C PRO A 158 11.65 24.58 1.29
N ALA A 159 12.66 24.78 0.44
CA ALA A 159 13.38 26.03 0.39
C ALA A 159 12.37 27.13 -0.01
N GLY A 160 12.07 28.04 0.93
CA GLY A 160 11.43 29.32 0.59
C GLY A 160 10.10 29.67 1.23
N ALA A 161 9.61 28.98 2.27
CA ALA A 161 8.54 29.55 3.08
C ALA A 161 9.15 30.49 4.15
N LYS A 162 9.07 31.81 3.93
CA LYS A 162 9.27 32.77 5.01
C LYS A 162 8.23 32.45 6.11
N PRO A 163 8.63 32.36 7.39
CA PRO A 163 7.66 32.19 8.46
C PRO A 163 6.70 33.39 8.45
N THR A 164 5.45 33.14 8.09
CA THR A 164 4.38 34.10 8.36
C THR A 164 4.24 34.20 9.87
N PRO A 165 4.24 35.42 10.45
CA PRO A 165 4.07 35.58 11.88
C PRO A 165 2.70 35.02 12.27
N VAL A 166 2.71 34.04 13.18
CA VAL A 166 1.51 33.55 13.84
C VAL A 166 0.91 34.72 14.62
N PRO A 167 -0.36 35.10 14.39
CA PRO A 167 -0.99 36.12 15.22
C PRO A 167 -1.08 35.60 16.65
N THR A 168 -0.50 36.36 17.58
CA THR A 168 -0.56 36.11 19.02
C THR A 168 -2.04 36.03 19.44
N PRO A 169 -2.46 34.97 20.15
CA PRO A 169 -3.79 34.93 20.73
C PRO A 169 -3.94 36.09 21.72
N PRO A 170 -5.13 36.73 21.79
CA PRO A 170 -5.36 37.80 22.74
C PRO A 170 -5.22 37.26 24.17
N VAL A 171 -4.44 37.99 24.97
CA VAL A 171 -4.31 37.75 26.41
C VAL A 171 -5.67 38.07 27.04
N VAL A 172 -6.34 37.05 27.56
CA VAL A 172 -7.51 37.22 28.42
C VAL A 172 -6.98 37.72 29.77
N PRO A 173 -7.42 38.90 30.26
CA PRO A 173 -7.03 39.36 31.58
C PRO A 173 -7.58 38.42 32.66
N PRO A 174 -6.87 38.25 33.79
CA PRO A 174 -7.33 37.40 34.88
C PRO A 174 -8.64 37.95 35.45
N GLU A 175 -9.66 37.08 35.57
CA GLU A 175 -10.87 37.37 36.34
C GLU A 175 -10.48 37.52 37.82
N GLU A 176 -10.81 38.66 38.40
CA GLU A 176 -10.63 38.93 39.83
C GLU A 176 -11.56 38.02 40.64
N PRO A 177 -11.15 37.55 41.83
CA PRO A 177 -12.00 36.75 42.69
C PRO A 177 -13.12 37.64 43.28
N GLU A 178 -14.37 37.35 42.93
CA GLU A 178 -15.51 37.94 43.65
C GLU A 178 -15.69 37.22 45.00
N ASP A 179 -15.27 37.91 46.06
CA ASP A 179 -15.68 37.67 47.45
C ASP A 179 -17.21 37.88 47.58
N GLY A 180 -17.91 36.93 48.23
CA GLY A 180 -19.32 37.08 48.62
C GLY A 180 -20.07 35.78 48.86
#